data_AF-A0A6J4I9D5-F1
#
_entry.id   AF-A0A6J4I9D5-F1
#
_cell.length_a   1.000
_cell.length_b   1.000
_cell.length_c   1.000
_cell.angle_alpha   90.00
_cell.angle_beta   90.00
_cell.angle_gamma   90.00
#
_symmetry.space_group_name_H-M   'P 1'
#
loop_
_entity.id
_entity.type
_entity.pdbx_description
1 polymer ?
#
loop_
_entity_poly.entity_id
_entity_poly.type
_entity_poly.pdbx_seq_one_letter_code
_entity_poly.pdbx_strand_id
1 'polypeptide(L)'
;MTSPTLLAPRPFDVARAPAGHKTLAAPSPAQSTLPPGAAVVAVAPSYTLTTGDALDFELPPALEAHEPPEARGLARDEVRLLVTEHGGQQVSHARFLDLPDFLAPGDLVVANDSATLPAALDARLENGQTIALNLSGRLSGAVWVVEPRHAPLQRGDVLALPGGATATLLALQEESQRLWLAALDLPLDAIDYLHEHGRPIAYSYVRDSWPLAAYQTVYARDPGSAEMPSAGRAFSERVLAALQRRGIGFTCITLHTGVASLEAHERPYAEPFRVVAAAADAINATRARRGRVIAVGTTVVRALESSLDAEGRVIPSQGWTDLVITPARPVRAVDALLTGFHEPRASHLAMLEAIGGRDHLRRAYDAALMGRYLWHEFGDLHLIL
;
A
#
# COMPACT_ATOMS: atom_id res chain seq x y z
N MET A 1 65.78 28.55 4.49
CA MET A 1 64.98 29.78 4.63
C MET A 1 64.26 30.00 3.31
N THR A 2 62.93 29.82 3.31
CA THR A 2 61.87 30.43 2.47
C THR A 2 60.70 29.44 2.33
N SER A 3 59.62 29.74 3.06
CA SER A 3 58.33 29.05 3.04
C SER A 3 57.58 29.25 1.71
N PRO A 4 56.73 28.29 1.27
CA PRO A 4 55.68 28.56 0.30
C PRO A 4 54.36 28.90 1.01
N THR A 5 53.82 30.06 0.66
CA THR A 5 52.57 30.64 1.18
C THR A 5 51.35 29.93 0.59
N LEU A 6 50.45 29.49 1.47
CA LEU A 6 49.11 28.98 1.18
C LEU A 6 48.21 30.08 0.57
N LEU A 7 47.56 29.79 -0.56
CA LEU A 7 46.44 30.59 -1.06
C LEU A 7 45.16 30.19 -0.29
N ALA A 8 44.56 31.17 0.40
CA ALA A 8 43.22 31.06 0.98
C ALA A 8 42.13 31.22 -0.09
N PRO A 9 41.00 30.50 -0.01
CA PRO A 9 39.86 30.71 -0.90
C PRO A 9 39.09 32.00 -0.52
N ARG A 10 38.66 32.75 -1.55
CA ARG A 10 37.88 33.99 -1.43
C ARG A 10 36.43 33.70 -1.02
N PRO A 11 35.78 34.58 -0.24
CA PRO A 11 34.38 34.42 0.15
C PRO A 11 33.44 34.68 -1.02
N PHE A 12 32.42 33.82 -1.18
CA PHE A 12 31.28 34.07 -2.07
C PHE A 12 30.28 34.99 -1.35
N ASP A 13 29.95 36.09 -2.02
CA ASP A 13 29.06 37.15 -1.57
C ASP A 13 27.59 36.70 -1.73
N VAL A 14 26.82 36.71 -0.64
CA VAL A 14 25.40 36.31 -0.63
C VAL A 14 24.54 37.54 -0.89
N ALA A 15 24.13 37.73 -2.15
CA ALA A 15 23.11 38.70 -2.50
C ALA A 15 21.72 38.21 -2.04
N ARG A 16 21.12 38.94 -1.08
CA ARG A 16 19.71 38.81 -0.67
C ARG A 16 18.78 39.01 -1.87
N ALA A 17 17.92 38.02 -2.14
CA ALA A 17 16.75 38.14 -3.02
C ALA A 17 15.45 38.07 -2.19
N PRO A 18 14.37 38.75 -2.61
CA PRO A 18 13.24 39.09 -1.74
C PRO A 18 12.28 37.91 -1.52
N ALA A 19 11.60 37.96 -0.37
CA ALA A 19 10.54 37.05 0.02
C ALA A 19 9.37 37.10 -0.97
N GLY A 20 9.14 35.98 -1.66
CA GLY A 20 7.95 35.73 -2.45
C GLY A 20 7.69 34.23 -2.44
N HIS A 21 6.56 33.82 -1.86
CA HIS A 21 6.08 32.44 -1.94
C HIS A 21 5.87 32.07 -3.41
N LYS A 22 6.80 31.31 -3.99
CA LYS A 22 6.60 30.58 -5.23
C LYS A 22 6.38 29.11 -4.89
N THR A 23 5.14 28.66 -5.03
CA THR A 23 4.77 27.25 -5.10
C THR A 23 5.53 26.64 -6.28
N LEU A 24 6.42 25.70 -6.01
CA LEU A 24 7.06 24.87 -7.05
C LEU A 24 6.04 23.82 -7.46
N ALA A 25 5.43 23.99 -8.62
CA ALA A 25 4.63 22.93 -9.25
C ALA A 25 5.50 21.70 -9.52
N ALA A 26 4.91 20.50 -9.38
CA ALA A 26 5.54 19.23 -9.68
C ALA A 26 6.26 19.25 -11.05
N PRO A 27 7.46 18.65 -11.16
CA PRO A 27 8.14 18.54 -12.44
C PRO A 27 7.30 17.68 -13.40
N SER A 28 7.12 18.17 -14.62
CA SER A 28 6.53 17.39 -15.72
C SER A 28 7.37 16.12 -15.93
N PRO A 29 6.76 14.92 -16.02
CA PRO A 29 7.51 13.67 -16.07
C PRO A 29 8.42 13.65 -17.30
N ALA A 30 9.72 13.51 -17.05
CA ALA A 30 10.72 13.26 -18.08
C ALA A 30 10.36 11.99 -18.84
N GLN A 31 10.50 12.05 -20.17
CA GLN A 31 10.16 10.99 -21.11
C GLN A 31 10.94 9.71 -20.79
N SER A 32 10.31 8.81 -20.03
CA SER A 32 10.69 7.40 -19.95
C SER A 32 10.36 6.74 -21.29
N THR A 33 11.31 6.04 -21.89
CA THR A 33 11.11 5.30 -23.14
C THR A 33 10.14 4.13 -22.89
N LEU A 34 8.85 4.38 -23.12
CA LEU A 34 7.76 3.41 -23.02
C LEU A 34 7.86 2.38 -24.15
N PRO A 35 7.53 1.09 -23.90
CA PRO A 35 7.19 0.16 -24.97
C PRO A 35 5.93 0.67 -25.71
N PRO A 36 5.81 0.43 -27.03
CA PRO A 36 4.66 0.90 -27.81
C PRO A 36 3.35 0.28 -27.27
N GLY A 37 2.47 1.12 -26.72
CA GLY A 37 1.12 0.74 -26.25
C GLY A 37 0.78 1.06 -24.80
N ALA A 38 1.72 1.54 -23.97
CA ALA A 38 1.44 1.92 -22.59
C ALA A 38 0.92 3.38 -22.48
N ALA A 39 -0.30 3.57 -21.97
CA ALA A 39 -0.82 4.90 -21.67
C ALA A 39 -0.34 5.37 -20.29
N VAL A 40 0.18 6.59 -20.21
CA VAL A 40 0.44 7.29 -18.93
C VAL A 40 -0.85 7.99 -18.53
N VAL A 41 -1.47 7.53 -17.45
CA VAL A 41 -2.69 8.14 -16.90
C VAL A 41 -2.29 9.09 -15.78
N ALA A 42 -2.51 10.38 -15.97
CA ALA A 42 -2.50 11.38 -14.90
C ALA A 42 -3.96 11.73 -14.57
N VAL A 43 -4.43 11.35 -13.39
CA VAL A 43 -5.77 11.71 -12.91
C VAL A 43 -5.68 13.06 -12.21
N ALA A 44 -6.49 14.05 -12.60
CA ALA A 44 -6.56 15.34 -11.93
C ALA A 44 -7.47 15.26 -10.69
N PRO A 45 -7.14 15.91 -9.56
CA PRO A 45 -7.95 15.83 -8.35
C PRO A 45 -9.15 16.78 -8.41
N SER A 46 -10.36 16.27 -8.23
CA SER A 46 -11.51 17.07 -7.82
C SER A 46 -12.54 16.23 -7.07
N TYR A 47 -12.54 16.23 -5.73
CA TYR A 47 -13.69 15.83 -4.94
C TYR A 47 -13.64 16.38 -3.51
N THR A 48 -14.80 16.49 -2.89
CA THR A 48 -14.99 16.86 -1.48
C THR A 48 -15.34 15.60 -0.68
N LEU A 49 -14.59 15.26 0.36
CA LEU A 49 -15.00 14.23 1.33
C LEU A 49 -16.12 14.81 2.19
N THR A 50 -17.37 14.47 1.89
CA THR A 50 -18.48 14.76 2.79
C THR A 50 -18.45 13.72 3.92
N THR A 51 -17.95 14.10 5.09
CA THR A 51 -17.84 13.22 6.28
C THR A 51 -19.17 13.04 7.01
N GLY A 52 -20.24 12.74 6.27
CA GLY A 52 -21.54 12.37 6.85
C GLY A 52 -21.71 10.85 6.79
N ASP A 53 -21.79 10.21 7.96
CA ASP A 53 -22.10 8.79 8.19
C ASP A 53 -21.05 7.76 7.73
N ALA A 54 -19.82 7.77 8.25
CA ALA A 54 -18.97 6.57 8.17
C ALA A 54 -19.52 5.49 9.14
N LEU A 55 -19.43 4.21 8.77
CA LEU A 55 -19.74 3.12 9.68
C LEU A 55 -18.82 3.18 10.91
N ASP A 56 -19.42 3.42 12.08
CA ASP A 56 -18.72 3.69 13.35
C ASP A 56 -18.97 2.54 14.33
N PHE A 57 -17.90 2.01 14.91
CA PHE A 57 -17.92 0.95 15.92
C PHE A 57 -16.62 1.03 16.74
N GLU A 58 -16.62 0.46 17.94
CA GLU A 58 -15.40 0.36 18.76
C GLU A 58 -14.76 -1.01 18.49
N LEU A 59 -13.48 -1.02 18.11
CA LEU A 59 -12.69 -2.24 18.00
C LEU A 59 -12.08 -2.56 19.37
N PRO A 60 -12.46 -3.67 20.02
CA PRO A 60 -11.82 -4.06 21.28
C PRO A 60 -10.34 -4.40 21.03
N PRO A 61 -9.38 -3.90 21.84
CA PRO A 61 -7.95 -4.17 21.63
C PRO A 61 -7.58 -5.65 21.55
N ALA A 62 -8.37 -6.52 22.20
CA ALA A 62 -8.19 -7.98 22.15
C ALA A 62 -8.51 -8.62 20.78
N LEU A 63 -9.05 -7.86 19.83
CA LEU A 63 -9.32 -8.30 18.45
C LEU A 63 -8.26 -7.79 17.46
N GLU A 64 -7.29 -7.00 17.91
CA GLU A 64 -6.16 -6.60 17.06
C GLU A 64 -5.17 -7.77 16.91
N ALA A 65 -4.80 -8.12 15.68
CA ALA A 65 -3.75 -9.10 15.45
C ALA A 65 -2.38 -8.45 15.65
N HIS A 66 -1.86 -8.52 16.87
CA HIS A 66 -0.54 -7.98 17.23
C HIS A 66 0.65 -8.78 16.65
N GLU A 67 0.40 -10.00 16.16
CA GLU A 67 1.42 -10.94 15.71
C GLU A 67 0.90 -11.82 14.55
N PRO A 68 1.79 -12.29 13.65
CA PRO A 68 1.42 -13.17 12.55
C PRO A 68 0.79 -14.48 13.04
N PRO A 69 -0.08 -15.12 12.24
CA PRO A 69 -0.70 -16.40 12.60
C PRO A 69 0.31 -17.49 12.97
N GLU A 70 1.50 -17.49 12.36
CA GLU A 70 2.58 -18.44 12.66
C GLU A 70 3.07 -18.34 14.10
N ALA A 71 3.09 -17.15 14.69
CA ALA A 71 3.42 -16.96 16.11
C ALA A 71 2.32 -17.49 17.04
N ARG A 72 1.07 -17.51 16.54
CA ARG A 72 -0.11 -18.04 17.22
C ARG A 72 -0.32 -19.54 17.00
N GLY A 73 0.62 -20.22 16.35
CA GLY A 73 0.56 -21.67 16.07
C GLY A 73 -0.34 -22.07 14.90
N LEU A 74 -0.63 -21.14 13.98
CA LEU A 74 -1.43 -21.36 12.77
C LEU A 74 -0.58 -21.18 11.52
N ALA A 75 -0.85 -21.93 10.46
CA ALA A 75 -0.34 -21.56 9.15
C ALA A 75 -1.08 -20.31 8.61
N ARG A 76 -0.44 -19.55 7.71
CA ARG A 76 -1.06 -18.35 7.09
C ARG A 76 -2.43 -18.59 6.45
N ASP A 77 -2.65 -19.79 5.93
CA ASP A 77 -3.91 -20.17 5.27
C ASP A 77 -4.95 -20.78 6.22
N GLU A 78 -4.66 -20.83 7.53
CA GLU A 78 -5.58 -21.27 8.58
C GLU A 78 -6.26 -20.12 9.32
N VAL A 79 -5.94 -18.87 8.97
CA VAL A 79 -6.70 -17.69 9.43
C VAL A 79 -8.17 -17.82 9.03
N ARG A 80 -9.04 -17.12 9.75
CA ARG A 80 -10.48 -17.22 9.52
C ARG A 80 -10.85 -16.40 8.29
N LEU A 81 -11.91 -16.84 7.64
CA LEU A 81 -12.54 -16.17 6.53
C LEU A 81 -14.01 -15.94 6.86
N LEU A 82 -14.46 -14.71 6.78
CA LEU A 82 -15.88 -14.37 6.77
C LEU A 82 -16.30 -14.26 5.30
N VAL A 83 -17.40 -14.89 4.91
CA VAL A 83 -17.93 -14.80 3.55
C VAL A 83 -19.34 -14.22 3.60
N THR A 84 -19.57 -13.22 2.76
CA THR A 84 -20.87 -12.55 2.63
C THR A 84 -21.21 -12.34 1.16
N GLU A 85 -22.50 -12.51 0.80
CA GLU A 85 -22.99 -12.34 -0.57
C GLU A 85 -23.86 -11.09 -0.71
N HIS A 86 -23.76 -10.40 -1.84
CA HIS A 86 -24.58 -9.25 -2.16
C HIS A 86 -26.07 -9.64 -2.27
N GLY A 87 -26.95 -8.93 -1.56
CA GLY A 87 -28.39 -9.22 -1.53
C GLY A 87 -28.81 -10.39 -0.64
N GLY A 88 -27.87 -11.17 -0.11
CA GLY A 88 -28.14 -12.25 0.86
C GLY A 88 -28.16 -11.78 2.32
N GLN A 89 -28.88 -12.52 3.16
CA GLN A 89 -28.74 -12.44 4.62
C GLN A 89 -27.69 -13.42 5.15
N GLN A 90 -27.16 -14.30 4.30
CA GLN A 90 -26.27 -15.37 4.73
C GLN A 90 -24.86 -14.85 4.97
N VAL A 91 -24.37 -15.11 6.18
CA VAL A 91 -22.98 -14.91 6.59
C VAL A 91 -22.40 -16.28 6.86
N SER A 92 -21.28 -16.61 6.23
CA SER A 92 -20.59 -17.88 6.41
C SER A 92 -19.26 -17.67 7.13
N HIS A 93 -19.01 -18.51 8.13
CA HIS A 93 -17.74 -18.55 8.86
C HIS A 93 -16.93 -19.74 8.36
N ALA A 94 -15.76 -19.47 7.81
CA ALA A 94 -14.86 -20.45 7.21
C ALA A 94 -13.41 -20.21 7.63
N ARG A 95 -12.50 -21.02 7.11
CA ARG A 95 -11.06 -20.74 7.13
C ARG A 95 -10.61 -20.30 5.74
N PHE A 96 -9.47 -19.63 5.67
CA PHE A 96 -8.94 -19.16 4.39
C PHE A 96 -8.62 -20.30 3.42
N LEU A 97 -8.22 -21.47 3.93
CA LEU A 97 -8.03 -22.69 3.13
C LEU A 97 -9.31 -23.13 2.37
N ASP A 98 -10.48 -22.70 2.83
CA ASP A 98 -11.78 -22.99 2.21
C ASP A 98 -12.15 -21.97 1.11
N LEU A 99 -11.33 -20.93 0.88
CA LEU A 99 -11.57 -19.92 -0.18
C LEU A 99 -11.98 -20.55 -1.54
N PRO A 100 -11.32 -21.62 -2.04
CA PRO A 100 -11.69 -22.21 -3.33
C PRO A 100 -13.10 -22.81 -3.38
N ASP A 101 -13.76 -23.01 -2.23
CA ASP A 101 -15.13 -23.55 -2.14
C ASP A 101 -16.20 -22.48 -2.37
N PHE A 102 -15.85 -21.20 -2.21
CA PHE A 102 -16.74 -20.05 -2.42
C PHE A 102 -16.62 -19.44 -3.83
N LEU A 103 -15.70 -19.97 -4.64
CA LEU A 103 -15.43 -19.52 -6.00
C LEU A 103 -15.87 -20.57 -7.02
N ALA A 104 -16.24 -20.12 -8.22
CA ALA A 104 -16.72 -20.95 -9.30
C ALA A 104 -15.62 -21.23 -10.34
N PRO A 105 -15.63 -22.38 -11.03
CA PRO A 105 -14.79 -22.59 -12.20
C PRO A 105 -14.96 -21.46 -13.20
N GLY A 106 -13.85 -20.88 -13.64
CA GLY A 106 -13.85 -19.71 -14.49
C GLY A 106 -13.90 -18.36 -13.75
N ASP A 107 -13.89 -18.32 -12.42
CA ASP A 107 -13.57 -17.06 -11.74
C ASP A 107 -12.08 -16.70 -11.95
N LEU A 108 -11.72 -15.43 -11.74
CA LEU A 108 -10.34 -14.95 -11.76
C LEU A 108 -10.04 -14.20 -10.47
N VAL A 109 -9.03 -14.68 -9.74
CA VAL A 109 -8.44 -13.96 -8.61
C VAL A 109 -7.35 -13.03 -9.14
N VAL A 110 -7.43 -11.75 -8.79
CA VAL A 110 -6.43 -10.72 -9.13
C VAL A 110 -5.77 -10.24 -7.85
N ALA A 111 -4.46 -10.44 -7.74
CA ALA A 111 -3.67 -10.07 -6.56
C ALA A 111 -2.64 -8.96 -6.84
N ASN A 112 -2.08 -8.38 -5.78
CA ASN A 112 -0.96 -7.44 -5.86
C ASN A 112 0.35 -8.18 -5.57
N ASP A 113 1.28 -8.21 -6.54
CA ASP A 113 2.58 -8.87 -6.40
C ASP A 113 3.72 -7.98 -5.90
N SER A 114 3.40 -6.77 -5.45
CA SER A 114 4.35 -5.90 -4.78
C SER A 114 4.96 -6.60 -3.56
N ALA A 115 6.28 -6.73 -3.53
CA ALA A 115 7.03 -7.28 -2.41
C ALA A 115 7.37 -6.17 -1.42
N THR A 116 7.19 -6.49 -0.14
CA THR A 116 7.45 -5.57 0.98
C THR A 116 8.95 -5.37 1.15
N LEU A 117 9.38 -4.14 1.37
CA LEU A 117 10.74 -3.77 1.69
C LEU A 117 10.89 -3.69 3.23
N PRO A 118 12.08 -4.00 3.78
CA PRO A 118 12.42 -3.68 5.16
C PRO A 118 12.66 -2.16 5.31
N ALA A 119 11.60 -1.37 5.15
CA ALA A 119 11.67 0.05 4.85
C ALA A 119 11.89 0.96 6.07
N ALA A 120 12.01 0.44 7.29
CA ALA A 120 12.33 1.23 8.48
C ALA A 120 13.84 1.20 8.78
N LEU A 121 14.44 2.38 8.91
CA LEU A 121 15.85 2.56 9.28
C LEU A 121 15.98 3.26 10.64
N ASP A 122 17.04 2.96 11.38
CA ASP A 122 17.42 3.77 12.55
C ASP A 122 18.23 4.98 12.10
N ALA A 123 17.63 6.15 12.18
CA ALA A 123 18.23 7.42 11.79
C ALA A 123 18.64 8.22 13.03
N ARG A 124 19.88 8.75 13.05
CA ARG A 124 20.39 9.56 14.15
C ARG A 124 20.37 11.04 13.78
N LEU A 125 19.71 11.83 14.63
CA LEU A 125 19.65 13.29 14.55
C LEU A 125 20.97 13.93 15.01
N GLU A 126 21.18 15.21 14.69
CA GLU A 126 22.35 15.98 15.14
C GLU A 126 22.45 16.06 16.68
N ASN A 127 21.32 16.14 17.37
CA ASN A 127 21.25 16.16 18.83
C ASN A 127 21.57 14.80 19.50
N GLY A 128 21.91 13.77 18.71
CA GLY A 128 22.24 12.42 19.17
C GLY A 128 21.05 11.50 19.39
N GLN A 129 19.80 11.98 19.26
CA GLN A 129 18.61 11.15 19.33
C GLN A 129 18.52 10.20 18.13
N THR A 130 18.17 8.94 18.38
CA THR A 130 17.83 7.99 17.32
C THR A 130 16.31 7.93 17.14
N ILE A 131 15.86 8.00 15.89
CA ILE A 131 14.46 7.87 15.49
C ILE A 131 14.31 6.81 14.40
N ALA A 132 13.10 6.29 14.22
CA ALA A 132 12.78 5.50 13.04
C ALA A 132 12.55 6.44 11.84
N LEU A 133 13.18 6.14 10.71
CA LEU A 133 12.92 6.75 9.41
C LEU A 133 12.31 5.69 8.50
N ASN A 134 11.01 5.79 8.25
CA ASN A 134 10.32 4.88 7.35
C ASN A 134 10.42 5.40 5.91
N LEU A 135 10.92 4.59 4.98
CA LEU A 135 10.95 4.90 3.56
C LEU A 135 9.59 4.53 2.96
N SER A 136 8.86 5.56 2.55
CA SER A 136 7.49 5.41 2.06
C SER A 136 7.43 5.03 0.58
N GLY A 137 8.28 5.63 -0.25
CA GLY A 137 8.30 5.30 -1.67
C GLY A 137 9.33 6.12 -2.44
N ARG A 138 9.88 5.52 -3.49
CA ARG A 138 10.87 6.17 -4.36
C ARG A 138 10.16 7.04 -5.40
N LEU A 139 10.49 8.33 -5.45
CA LEU A 139 9.96 9.21 -6.49
C LEU A 139 10.82 9.19 -7.75
N SER A 140 12.12 9.46 -7.59
CA SER A 140 13.08 9.46 -8.71
C SER A 140 14.50 9.44 -8.18
N GLY A 141 15.40 8.68 -8.84
CA GLY A 141 16.82 8.66 -8.48
C GLY A 141 17.05 8.41 -6.98
N ALA A 142 17.68 9.36 -6.29
CA ALA A 142 17.96 9.33 -4.86
C ALA A 142 16.85 9.96 -3.99
N VAL A 143 15.76 10.44 -4.58
CA VAL A 143 14.68 11.15 -3.87
C VAL A 143 13.57 10.19 -3.47
N TRP A 144 13.26 10.21 -2.17
CA TRP A 144 12.28 9.36 -1.52
C TRP A 144 11.26 10.20 -0.77
N VAL A 145 10.03 9.69 -0.70
CA VAL A 145 9.09 10.06 0.36
C VAL A 145 9.48 9.25 1.59
N VAL A 146 9.68 9.92 2.73
CA VAL A 146 10.04 9.30 4.01
C VAL A 146 9.16 9.84 5.13
N GLU A 147 9.04 9.05 6.20
CA GLU A 147 8.36 9.45 7.43
C GLU A 147 9.35 9.32 8.61
N PRO A 148 9.91 10.44 9.09
CA PRO A 148 10.65 10.47 10.34
C PRO A 148 9.69 10.41 11.53
N ARG A 149 9.90 9.48 12.46
CA ARG A 149 9.00 9.25 13.60
C ARG A 149 9.38 10.07 14.84
N HIS A 150 8.39 10.75 15.43
CA HIS A 150 8.46 11.37 16.76
C HIS A 150 9.60 12.40 16.96
N ALA A 151 9.92 13.20 15.95
CA ALA A 151 10.89 14.29 16.06
C ALA A 151 10.42 15.57 15.36
N PRO A 152 10.63 16.76 15.96
CA PRO A 152 10.49 18.02 15.26
C PRO A 152 11.67 18.17 14.29
N LEU A 153 11.37 18.33 13.00
CA LEU A 153 12.36 18.43 11.94
C LEU A 153 12.04 19.61 11.02
N GLN A 154 13.07 20.12 10.35
CA GLN A 154 12.98 21.21 9.40
C GLN A 154 13.68 20.85 8.09
N ARG A 155 13.35 21.61 7.05
CA ARG A 155 14.03 21.52 5.76
C ARG A 155 15.53 21.75 5.95
N GLY A 156 16.34 20.87 5.35
CA GLY A 156 17.79 20.90 5.40
C GLY A 156 18.40 20.04 6.49
N ASP A 157 17.61 19.52 7.44
CA ASP A 157 18.10 18.58 8.43
C ASP A 157 18.70 17.34 7.74
N VAL A 158 19.85 16.91 8.25
CA VAL A 158 20.58 15.73 7.76
C VAL A 158 20.54 14.66 8.84
N LEU A 159 19.99 13.51 8.49
CA LEU A 159 19.89 12.35 9.36
C LEU A 159 21.01 11.38 9.01
N ALA A 160 21.80 10.98 10.00
CA ALA A 160 22.81 9.95 9.82
C ALA A 160 22.15 8.57 9.82
N LEU A 161 22.44 7.77 8.79
CA LEU A 161 21.91 6.41 8.64
C LEU A 161 23.04 5.38 8.86
N PRO A 162 22.71 4.09 9.06
CA PRO A 162 23.69 3.02 9.17
C PRO A 162 24.64 2.95 7.95
N GLY A 163 25.83 2.38 8.13
CA GLY A 163 26.79 2.22 7.02
C GLY A 163 27.40 3.52 6.49
N GLY A 164 27.26 4.65 7.21
CA GLY A 164 27.77 5.96 6.79
C GLY A 164 26.89 6.68 5.77
N ALA A 165 25.69 6.15 5.49
CA ALA A 165 24.70 6.79 4.64
C ALA A 165 24.05 8.02 5.31
N THR A 166 23.37 8.85 4.52
CA THR A 166 22.63 10.00 5.03
C THR A 166 21.28 10.19 4.34
N ALA A 167 20.33 10.82 5.06
CA ALA A 167 19.09 11.33 4.50
C ALA A 167 19.00 12.85 4.73
N THR A 168 18.92 13.63 3.67
CA THR A 168 18.73 15.10 3.75
C THR A 168 17.28 15.45 3.49
N LEU A 169 16.60 16.10 4.43
CA LEU A 169 15.21 16.53 4.27
C LEU A 169 15.10 17.73 3.33
N LEU A 170 14.38 17.58 2.23
CA LEU A 170 14.27 18.59 1.18
C LEU A 170 13.05 19.50 1.36
N ALA A 171 11.91 18.91 1.69
CA ALA A 171 10.64 19.60 1.90
C ALA A 171 9.64 18.66 2.57
N LEU A 172 8.63 19.22 3.25
CA LEU A 172 7.44 18.47 3.63
C LEU A 172 6.66 18.11 2.36
N GLN A 173 6.10 16.90 2.29
CA GLN A 173 5.24 16.49 1.19
C GLN A 173 3.96 17.32 1.20
N GLU A 174 3.48 17.69 0.01
CA GLU A 174 2.25 18.46 -0.15
C GLU A 174 1.07 17.76 0.55
N GLU A 175 0.26 18.52 1.30
CA GLU A 175 -0.90 18.03 2.06
C GLU A 175 -0.60 17.02 3.20
N SER A 176 0.66 16.71 3.49
CA SER A 176 1.03 15.87 4.64
C SER A 176 1.58 16.69 5.81
N GLN A 177 1.36 16.20 7.02
CA GLN A 177 1.97 16.75 8.24
C GLN A 177 3.17 15.92 8.73
N ARG A 178 3.40 14.74 8.15
CA ARG A 178 4.40 13.75 8.61
C ARG A 178 5.38 13.31 7.53
N LEU A 179 4.96 13.32 6.25
CA LEU A 179 5.76 12.81 5.15
C LEU A 179 6.67 13.91 4.60
N TRP A 180 7.93 13.55 4.37
CA TRP A 180 8.97 14.42 3.84
C TRP A 180 9.50 13.89 2.52
N LEU A 181 9.89 14.79 1.64
CA LEU A 181 10.81 14.48 0.55
C LEU A 181 12.22 14.51 1.11
N ALA A 182 12.98 13.44 0.91
CA ALA A 182 14.39 13.35 1.31
C ALA A 182 15.27 12.87 0.17
N ALA A 183 16.47 13.42 0.08
CA ALA A 183 17.54 12.86 -0.75
C ALA A 183 18.36 11.88 0.09
N LEU A 184 18.51 10.65 -0.38
CA LEU A 184 19.32 9.62 0.26
C LEU A 184 20.68 9.52 -0.42
N ASP A 185 21.75 9.62 0.37
CA ASP A 185 23.10 9.31 -0.05
C ASP A 185 23.48 7.94 0.54
N LEU A 186 23.46 6.92 -0.30
CA LEU A 186 23.60 5.52 0.09
C LEU A 186 24.86 4.90 -0.55
N PRO A 187 25.60 4.05 0.18
CA PRO A 187 26.76 3.35 -0.37
C PRO A 187 26.40 2.21 -1.33
N LEU A 188 25.13 1.80 -1.37
CA LEU A 188 24.58 0.70 -2.16
C LEU A 188 23.35 1.18 -2.95
N ASP A 189 22.83 0.34 -3.85
CA ASP A 189 21.46 0.55 -4.34
C ASP A 189 20.49 0.55 -3.15
N ALA A 190 19.43 1.34 -3.25
CA ALA A 190 18.51 1.56 -2.15
C ALA A 190 17.83 0.27 -1.66
N ILE A 191 17.51 -0.68 -2.56
CA ILE A 191 16.88 -1.94 -2.16
C ILE A 191 17.88 -2.81 -1.37
N ASP A 192 19.11 -2.95 -1.87
CA ASP A 192 20.16 -3.71 -1.20
C ASP A 192 20.50 -3.10 0.16
N TYR A 193 20.61 -1.77 0.22
CA TYR A 193 20.83 -1.02 1.46
C TYR A 193 19.73 -1.29 2.50
N LEU A 194 18.46 -1.28 2.08
CA LEU A 194 17.34 -1.60 2.97
C LEU A 194 17.41 -3.04 3.46
N HIS A 195 17.77 -4.00 2.62
CA HIS A 195 17.93 -5.38 3.04
C HIS A 195 19.06 -5.58 4.06
N GLU A 196 20.13 -4.79 3.97
CA GLU A 196 21.26 -4.88 4.90
C GLU A 196 20.99 -4.17 6.24
N HIS A 197 20.34 -3.01 6.22
CA HIS A 197 20.24 -2.12 7.38
C HIS A 197 18.83 -1.88 7.90
N GLY A 198 17.82 -2.26 7.14
CA GLY A 198 16.43 -1.99 7.43
C GLY A 198 15.72 -3.12 8.18
N ARG A 199 14.49 -2.82 8.57
CA ARG A 199 13.52 -3.78 9.12
C ARG A 199 12.12 -3.45 8.60
N PRO A 200 11.16 -4.39 8.65
CA PRO A 200 9.76 -4.06 8.36
C PRO A 200 9.27 -2.90 9.23
N ILE A 201 8.39 -2.08 8.66
CA ILE A 201 7.69 -1.05 9.44
C ILE A 201 6.78 -1.75 10.45
N ALA A 202 6.78 -1.26 11.68
CA ALA A 202 5.92 -1.76 12.74
C ALA A 202 5.08 -0.60 13.29
N TYR A 203 3.76 -0.82 13.36
CA TYR A 203 2.80 0.11 13.93
C TYR A 203 2.58 -0.14 15.42
N SER A 204 1.90 0.80 16.08
CA SER A 204 1.64 0.77 17.53
C SER A 204 0.96 -0.50 18.04
N TYR A 205 0.14 -1.16 17.23
CA TYR A 205 -0.52 -2.42 17.57
C TYR A 205 0.40 -3.65 17.43
N VAL A 206 1.53 -3.57 16.72
CA VAL A 206 2.49 -4.68 16.63
C VAL A 206 3.51 -4.56 17.77
N ARG A 207 3.51 -5.53 18.68
CA ARG A 207 4.31 -5.45 19.92
C ARG A 207 5.77 -5.85 19.73
N ASP A 208 6.01 -6.78 18.83
CA ASP A 208 7.31 -7.41 18.59
C ASP A 208 7.79 -7.16 17.16
N SER A 209 9.09 -7.29 16.92
CA SER A 209 9.64 -7.25 15.57
C SER A 209 9.52 -8.62 14.90
N TRP A 210 8.93 -8.66 13.72
CA TRP A 210 8.78 -9.88 12.92
C TRP A 210 9.73 -9.87 11.72
N PRO A 211 10.22 -11.05 11.28
CA PRO A 211 11.09 -11.13 10.12
C PRO A 211 10.35 -10.68 8.85
N LEU A 212 11.08 -10.15 7.86
CA LEU A 212 10.50 -9.70 6.60
C LEU A 212 9.61 -10.75 5.92
N ALA A 213 9.95 -12.04 6.05
CA ALA A 213 9.14 -13.15 5.52
C ALA A 213 7.70 -13.21 6.06
N ALA A 214 7.43 -12.67 7.26
CA ALA A 214 6.09 -12.56 7.82
C ALA A 214 5.23 -11.51 7.09
N TYR A 215 5.87 -10.56 6.39
CA TYR A 215 5.28 -9.47 5.63
C TYR A 215 5.30 -9.72 4.11
N GLN A 216 5.50 -10.97 3.67
CA GLN A 216 5.52 -11.34 2.26
C GLN A 216 4.37 -12.27 1.89
N THR A 217 3.76 -11.99 0.73
CA THR A 217 2.87 -12.94 0.05
C THR A 217 3.71 -14.00 -0.66
N VAL A 218 3.15 -15.19 -0.86
CA VAL A 218 3.86 -16.30 -1.55
C VAL A 218 4.10 -16.06 -3.04
N TYR A 219 3.50 -15.01 -3.60
CA TYR A 219 3.61 -14.60 -5.00
C TYR A 219 4.20 -13.18 -5.15
N ALA A 220 4.84 -12.67 -4.10
CA ALA A 220 5.56 -11.41 -4.14
C ALA A 220 6.72 -11.49 -5.16
N ARG A 221 6.81 -10.52 -6.08
CA ARG A 221 7.79 -10.53 -7.18
C ARG A 221 8.47 -9.19 -7.41
N ASP A 222 7.76 -8.08 -7.24
CA ASP A 222 8.28 -6.75 -7.56
C ASP A 222 8.54 -5.94 -6.28
N PRO A 223 9.78 -5.83 -5.79
CA PRO A 223 10.10 -5.12 -4.55
C PRO A 223 9.86 -3.62 -4.68
N GLY A 224 9.06 -3.06 -3.78
CA GLY A 224 8.80 -1.62 -3.79
C GLY A 224 7.83 -1.11 -2.73
N SER A 225 7.02 -1.99 -2.14
CA SER A 225 6.08 -1.60 -1.08
C SER A 225 6.80 -1.37 0.24
N ALA A 226 6.52 -0.25 0.91
CA ALA A 226 6.82 -0.11 2.34
C ALA A 226 5.87 -0.98 3.18
N GLU A 227 4.61 -1.05 2.76
CA GLU A 227 3.53 -1.78 3.45
C GLU A 227 3.10 -3.02 2.68
N MET A 228 2.87 -4.13 3.38
CA MET A 228 2.47 -5.37 2.72
C MET A 228 1.06 -5.27 2.10
N PRO A 229 0.81 -5.87 0.91
CA PRO A 229 -0.55 -6.13 0.43
C PRO A 229 -1.23 -7.24 1.27
N SER A 230 -1.63 -6.88 2.50
CA SER A 230 -1.97 -7.81 3.59
C SER A 230 -3.14 -8.75 3.30
N ALA A 231 -4.14 -8.32 2.51
CA ALA A 231 -5.23 -9.20 2.07
C ALA A 231 -4.73 -10.45 1.30
N GLY A 232 -3.55 -10.34 0.69
CA GLY A 232 -2.89 -11.42 -0.02
C GLY A 232 -2.04 -12.35 0.84
N ARG A 233 -1.81 -12.01 2.11
CA ARG A 233 -0.88 -12.72 2.99
C ARG A 233 -1.28 -14.17 3.23
N ALA A 234 -2.58 -14.43 3.41
CA ALA A 234 -3.10 -15.74 3.76
C ALA A 234 -2.95 -16.78 2.63
N PHE A 235 -2.66 -16.35 1.40
CA PHE A 235 -2.38 -17.27 0.31
C PHE A 235 -1.15 -18.12 0.60
N SER A 236 -1.31 -19.42 0.41
CA SER A 236 -0.26 -20.42 0.42
C SER A 236 -0.20 -21.11 -0.94
N GLU A 237 0.90 -21.81 -1.22
CA GLU A 237 1.01 -22.69 -2.40
C GLU A 237 -0.14 -23.71 -2.45
N ARG A 238 -0.57 -24.20 -1.28
CA ARG A 238 -1.70 -25.13 -1.15
C ARG A 238 -3.02 -24.53 -1.65
N VAL A 239 -3.32 -23.28 -1.27
CA VAL A 239 -4.53 -22.57 -1.73
C VAL A 239 -4.44 -22.24 -3.22
N LEU A 240 -3.30 -21.74 -3.70
CA LEU A 240 -3.09 -21.44 -5.13
C LEU A 240 -3.29 -22.70 -6.01
N ALA A 241 -2.73 -23.83 -5.59
CA ALA A 241 -2.90 -25.10 -6.30
C ALA A 241 -4.36 -25.59 -6.26
N ALA A 242 -5.09 -25.34 -5.16
CA ALA A 242 -6.51 -25.69 -5.05
C ALA A 242 -7.40 -24.84 -5.98
N LEU A 243 -7.13 -23.53 -6.09
CA LEU A 243 -7.80 -22.65 -7.05
C LEU A 243 -7.59 -23.16 -8.49
N GLN A 244 -6.34 -23.45 -8.85
CA GLN A 244 -6.02 -23.96 -10.20
C GLN A 244 -6.72 -25.28 -10.50
N ARG A 245 -6.73 -26.25 -9.57
CA ARG A 245 -7.43 -27.54 -9.75
C ARG A 245 -8.93 -27.39 -9.96
N ARG A 246 -9.54 -26.33 -9.43
CA ARG A 246 -10.97 -26.01 -9.62
C ARG A 246 -11.25 -25.18 -10.87
N GLY A 247 -10.23 -24.86 -11.67
CA GLY A 247 -10.38 -24.04 -12.86
C GLY A 247 -10.60 -22.56 -12.55
N ILE A 248 -10.16 -22.09 -11.38
CA ILE A 248 -10.15 -20.67 -11.02
C ILE A 248 -8.81 -20.08 -11.44
N GLY A 249 -8.86 -19.00 -12.21
CA GLY A 249 -7.68 -18.29 -12.68
C GLY A 249 -7.03 -17.49 -11.57
N PHE A 250 -5.74 -17.20 -11.72
CA PHE A 250 -4.98 -16.31 -10.85
C PHE A 250 -4.06 -15.43 -11.69
N THR A 251 -4.07 -14.11 -11.44
CA THR A 251 -3.15 -13.16 -12.06
C THR A 251 -2.76 -12.09 -11.06
N CYS A 252 -1.67 -11.37 -11.34
CA CYS A 252 -1.25 -10.24 -10.52
C CYS A 252 -1.19 -8.94 -11.30
N ILE A 253 -1.39 -7.85 -10.56
CA ILE A 253 -0.97 -6.50 -10.90
C ILE A 253 0.10 -6.07 -9.88
N THR A 254 0.76 -4.95 -10.12
CA THR A 254 1.69 -4.36 -9.15
C THR A 254 1.15 -3.00 -8.70
N LEU A 255 1.06 -2.77 -7.40
CA LEU A 255 0.91 -1.43 -6.80
C LEU A 255 1.81 -1.35 -5.58
N HIS A 256 2.81 -0.48 -5.59
CA HIS A 256 3.67 -0.27 -4.43
C HIS A 256 3.00 0.70 -3.47
N THR A 257 2.68 0.18 -2.30
CA THR A 257 2.10 0.94 -1.20
C THR A 257 3.21 1.55 -0.36
N GLY A 258 3.05 2.80 0.05
CA GLY A 258 3.95 3.36 1.04
C GLY A 258 3.35 3.41 2.44
N VAL A 259 3.97 4.19 3.33
CA VAL A 259 3.61 4.18 4.75
C VAL A 259 2.14 4.55 4.94
N ALA A 260 1.39 3.63 5.52
CA ALA A 260 -0.02 3.82 5.80
C ALA A 260 -0.24 4.95 6.82
N SER A 261 -1.33 5.67 6.65
CA SER A 261 -1.77 6.73 7.55
C SER A 261 -2.62 6.16 8.69
N LEU A 262 -2.40 4.92 9.16
CA LEU A 262 -3.24 4.32 10.21
C LEU A 262 -3.32 5.17 11.48
N GLU A 263 -2.34 6.04 11.69
CA GLU A 263 -2.24 6.95 12.83
C GLU A 263 -2.63 8.41 12.51
N ALA A 264 -2.96 8.72 11.24
CA ALA A 264 -3.29 10.06 10.76
C ALA A 264 -4.41 10.00 9.71
N HIS A 265 -5.47 10.81 9.87
CA HIS A 265 -6.58 10.85 8.91
C HIS A 265 -6.19 11.66 7.64
N GLU A 266 -5.14 11.22 6.95
CA GLU A 266 -4.59 11.82 5.73
C GLU A 266 -5.13 11.14 4.48
N ARG A 267 -5.20 11.89 3.39
CA ARG A 267 -5.54 11.33 2.08
C ARG A 267 -4.38 10.44 1.60
N PRO A 268 -4.65 9.31 0.93
CA PRO A 268 -3.60 8.55 0.26
C PRO A 268 -2.90 9.46 -0.75
N TYR A 269 -1.57 9.60 -0.64
CA TYR A 269 -0.79 10.23 -1.69
C TYR A 269 -0.66 9.27 -2.88
N ALA A 270 -0.23 9.79 -4.02
CA ALA A 270 -0.18 8.99 -5.24
C ALA A 270 0.82 7.83 -5.09
N GLU A 271 0.38 6.62 -5.46
CA GLU A 271 1.18 5.40 -5.37
C GLU A 271 1.45 4.81 -6.76
N PRO A 272 2.67 4.31 -7.03
CA PRO A 272 3.00 3.80 -8.34
C PRO A 272 2.36 2.43 -8.56
N PHE A 273 1.79 2.22 -9.73
CA PHE A 273 1.13 0.98 -10.10
C PHE A 273 1.41 0.60 -11.55
N ARG A 274 1.20 -0.68 -11.86
CA ARG A 274 1.35 -1.27 -13.18
C ARG A 274 0.35 -2.41 -13.38
N VAL A 275 -0.43 -2.31 -14.45
CA VAL A 275 -1.27 -3.39 -14.97
C VAL A 275 -0.69 -3.82 -16.30
N VAL A 276 -0.10 -5.02 -16.33
CA VAL A 276 0.52 -5.56 -17.55
C VAL A 276 -0.55 -6.11 -18.51
N ALA A 277 -0.21 -6.21 -19.80
CA ALA A 277 -1.15 -6.66 -20.83
C ALA A 277 -1.76 -8.05 -20.52
N ALA A 278 -0.94 -8.99 -20.07
CA ALA A 278 -1.42 -10.32 -19.69
C ALA A 278 -2.50 -10.29 -18.58
N ALA A 279 -2.37 -9.38 -17.61
CA ALA A 279 -3.36 -9.23 -16.54
C ALA A 279 -4.65 -8.59 -17.07
N ALA A 280 -4.53 -7.53 -17.87
CA ALA A 280 -5.67 -6.88 -18.52
C ALA A 280 -6.45 -7.86 -19.41
N ASP A 281 -5.75 -8.64 -20.23
CA ASP A 281 -6.34 -9.65 -21.12
C ASP A 281 -7.05 -10.75 -20.34
N ALA A 282 -6.44 -11.26 -19.27
CA ALA A 282 -7.07 -12.27 -18.40
C ALA A 282 -8.36 -11.75 -17.75
N ILE A 283 -8.37 -10.50 -17.28
CA ILE A 283 -9.53 -9.85 -16.68
C ILE A 283 -10.65 -9.68 -17.71
N ASN A 284 -10.34 -9.09 -18.86
CA ASN A 284 -11.32 -8.84 -19.91
C ASN A 284 -11.89 -10.15 -20.49
N ALA A 285 -11.04 -11.17 -20.70
CA ALA A 285 -11.48 -12.48 -21.14
C ALA A 285 -12.39 -13.16 -20.11
N THR A 286 -12.11 -12.98 -18.81
CA THR A 286 -12.97 -13.46 -17.72
C THR A 286 -14.34 -12.82 -17.73
N ARG A 287 -14.40 -11.49 -17.93
CA ARG A 287 -15.66 -10.77 -18.08
C ARG A 287 -16.44 -11.20 -19.32
N ALA A 288 -15.75 -11.37 -20.46
CA ALA A 288 -16.37 -11.80 -21.72
C ALA A 288 -17.07 -13.16 -21.63
N ARG A 289 -16.53 -14.07 -20.81
CA ARG A 289 -17.11 -15.39 -20.51
C ARG A 289 -18.03 -15.41 -19.28
N ARG A 290 -18.41 -14.23 -18.76
CA ARG A 290 -19.29 -14.04 -17.60
C ARG A 290 -18.77 -14.67 -16.29
N GLY A 291 -17.46 -14.86 -16.17
CA GLY A 291 -16.82 -15.21 -14.89
C GLY A 291 -16.64 -13.98 -14.01
N ARG A 292 -16.47 -14.19 -12.70
CA ARG A 292 -16.25 -13.09 -11.75
C ARG A 292 -14.76 -12.73 -11.67
N VAL A 293 -14.49 -11.45 -11.43
CA VAL A 293 -13.17 -10.90 -11.13
C VAL A 293 -13.12 -10.54 -9.65
N ILE A 294 -12.34 -11.30 -8.89
CA ILE A 294 -12.17 -11.16 -7.44
C ILE A 294 -10.87 -10.43 -7.17
N ALA A 295 -10.94 -9.21 -6.65
CA ALA A 295 -9.75 -8.50 -6.21
C ALA A 295 -9.29 -8.95 -4.83
N VAL A 296 -7.98 -9.09 -4.66
CA VAL A 296 -7.34 -9.36 -3.37
C VAL A 296 -6.75 -8.05 -2.84
N GLY A 297 -7.53 -7.37 -2.02
CA GLY A 297 -7.16 -6.12 -1.37
C GLY A 297 -7.63 -4.86 -2.10
N THR A 298 -7.78 -3.79 -1.34
CA THR A 298 -8.21 -2.46 -1.80
C THR A 298 -7.23 -1.83 -2.79
N THR A 299 -5.95 -2.20 -2.72
CA THR A 299 -4.89 -1.77 -3.64
C THR A 299 -5.13 -2.27 -5.07
N VAL A 300 -5.56 -3.53 -5.22
CA VAL A 300 -5.92 -4.09 -6.53
C VAL A 300 -7.11 -3.34 -7.12
N VAL A 301 -8.14 -3.05 -6.32
CA VAL A 301 -9.30 -2.29 -6.78
C VAL A 301 -8.87 -0.91 -7.30
N ARG A 302 -8.05 -0.17 -6.56
CA ARG A 302 -7.54 1.15 -6.99
C ARG A 302 -6.73 1.09 -8.28
N ALA A 303 -5.83 0.12 -8.41
CA ALA A 303 -5.02 -0.06 -9.62
C ALA A 303 -5.90 -0.35 -10.85
N LEU A 304 -6.87 -1.26 -10.71
CA LEU A 304 -7.76 -1.64 -11.80
C LEU A 304 -8.73 -0.52 -12.18
N GLU A 305 -9.33 0.17 -11.21
CA GLU A 305 -10.21 1.33 -11.47
C GLU A 305 -9.47 2.50 -12.14
N SER A 306 -8.17 2.64 -11.86
CA SER A 306 -7.30 3.62 -12.54
C SER A 306 -6.92 3.20 -13.97
N SER A 307 -7.24 1.96 -14.34
CA SER A 307 -6.86 1.33 -15.61
C SER A 307 -8.06 0.99 -16.48
N LEU A 308 -9.17 1.72 -16.34
CA LEU A 308 -10.36 1.52 -17.15
C LEU A 308 -10.40 2.46 -18.35
N ASP A 309 -10.76 1.94 -19.52
CA ASP A 309 -11.17 2.77 -20.66
C ASP A 309 -12.61 3.30 -20.49
N ALA A 310 -13.08 4.08 -21.47
CA ALA A 310 -14.41 4.71 -21.42
C ALA A 310 -15.54 3.66 -21.38
N GLU A 311 -15.30 2.51 -22.00
CA GLU A 311 -16.21 1.36 -22.08
C GLU A 311 -16.13 0.46 -20.84
N GLY A 312 -15.23 0.74 -19.89
CA GLY A 312 -15.07 -0.01 -18.65
C GLY A 312 -14.27 -1.31 -18.78
N ARG A 313 -13.45 -1.45 -19.83
CA ARG A 313 -12.48 -2.55 -19.95
C ARG A 313 -11.19 -2.16 -19.26
N VAL A 314 -10.51 -3.15 -18.69
CA VAL A 314 -9.17 -2.95 -18.11
C VAL A 314 -8.15 -2.85 -19.24
N ILE A 315 -7.34 -1.79 -19.27
CA ILE A 315 -6.27 -1.60 -20.24
C ILE A 315 -4.89 -1.77 -19.59
N PRO A 316 -3.86 -2.17 -20.36
CA PRO A 316 -2.48 -2.13 -19.87
C PRO A 316 -2.08 -0.69 -19.54
N SER A 317 -1.53 -0.47 -18.36
CA SER A 317 -1.26 0.87 -17.84
C SER A 317 -0.11 0.85 -16.83
N GLN A 318 0.56 1.99 -16.69
CA GLN A 318 1.48 2.24 -15.60
C GLN A 318 1.50 3.73 -15.26
N GLY A 319 1.74 4.06 -14.01
CA GLY A 319 1.76 5.44 -13.55
C GLY A 319 1.56 5.52 -12.05
N TRP A 320 0.91 6.59 -11.62
CA TRP A 320 0.62 6.86 -10.22
C TRP A 320 -0.89 6.94 -10.02
N THR A 321 -1.40 6.36 -8.94
CA THR A 321 -2.82 6.44 -8.58
C THR A 321 -3.00 7.07 -7.21
N ASP A 322 -3.72 8.18 -7.19
CA ASP A 322 -4.26 8.84 -6.00
C ASP A 322 -5.79 8.61 -5.90
N LEU A 323 -6.31 7.65 -6.67
CA LEU A 323 -7.73 7.40 -6.78
C LEU A 323 -8.30 6.96 -5.42
N VAL A 324 -9.27 7.72 -4.94
CA VAL A 324 -10.07 7.39 -3.76
C VAL A 324 -11.44 6.93 -4.21
N ILE A 325 -11.78 5.71 -3.81
CA ILE A 325 -13.06 5.08 -4.12
C ILE A 325 -14.02 5.39 -2.97
N THR A 326 -15.19 5.91 -3.30
CA THR A 326 -16.24 6.28 -2.35
C THR A 326 -17.58 5.76 -2.85
N PRO A 327 -18.62 5.69 -2.00
CA PRO A 327 -19.95 5.25 -2.46
C PRO A 327 -20.55 6.10 -3.59
N ALA A 328 -20.08 7.34 -3.77
CA ALA A 328 -20.48 8.20 -4.89
C ALA A 328 -19.87 7.78 -6.24
N ARG A 329 -18.85 6.91 -6.22
CA ARG A 329 -18.17 6.38 -7.41
C ARG A 329 -18.27 4.85 -7.41
N PRO A 330 -19.16 4.25 -8.22
CA PRO A 330 -19.29 2.81 -8.28
C PRO A 330 -18.01 2.17 -8.83
N VAL A 331 -17.65 1.04 -8.24
CA VAL A 331 -16.57 0.17 -8.73
C VAL A 331 -17.08 -0.61 -9.94
N ARG A 332 -16.28 -0.68 -11.01
CA ARG A 332 -16.63 -1.30 -12.30
C ARG A 332 -15.68 -2.43 -12.69
N ALA A 333 -14.45 -2.41 -12.20
CA ALA A 333 -13.39 -3.32 -12.62
C ALA A 333 -13.45 -4.69 -11.95
N VAL A 334 -14.12 -4.82 -10.80
CA VAL A 334 -14.18 -6.06 -10.00
C VAL A 334 -15.63 -6.40 -9.64
N ASP A 335 -15.89 -7.69 -9.44
CA ASP A 335 -17.22 -8.19 -9.06
C ASP A 335 -17.27 -8.60 -7.57
N ALA A 336 -16.11 -8.88 -6.97
CA ALA A 336 -15.97 -9.29 -5.58
C ALA A 336 -14.64 -8.80 -4.98
N LEU A 337 -14.57 -8.75 -3.65
CA LEU A 337 -13.41 -8.28 -2.90
C LEU A 337 -13.06 -9.24 -1.77
N LEU A 338 -11.81 -9.69 -1.74
CA LEU A 338 -11.17 -10.29 -0.57
C LEU A 338 -10.33 -9.21 0.14
N THR A 339 -10.58 -8.97 1.42
CA THR A 339 -9.92 -7.90 2.19
C THR A 339 -9.72 -8.33 3.65
N GLY A 340 -8.81 -7.68 4.37
CA GLY A 340 -8.82 -7.70 5.84
C GLY A 340 -9.96 -6.84 6.40
N PHE A 341 -10.13 -6.90 7.73
CA PHE A 341 -11.02 -5.99 8.45
C PHE A 341 -10.33 -4.67 8.77
N HIS A 342 -11.03 -3.56 8.52
CA HIS A 342 -10.50 -2.19 8.65
C HIS A 342 -11.24 -1.42 9.72
N GLU A 343 -10.49 -0.73 10.56
CA GLU A 343 -10.97 0.17 11.62
C GLU A 343 -12.04 1.17 11.17
N PRO A 344 -12.87 1.66 12.11
CA PRO A 344 -13.82 2.73 11.84
C PRO A 344 -13.10 3.96 11.26
N ARG A 345 -13.75 4.66 10.33
CA ARG A 345 -13.26 5.93 9.75
C ARG A 345 -11.98 5.82 8.91
N ALA A 346 -11.45 4.62 8.69
CA ALA A 346 -10.39 4.39 7.71
C ALA A 346 -10.91 4.64 6.28
N SER A 347 -10.08 5.21 5.40
CA SER A 347 -10.45 5.47 4.00
C SER A 347 -10.84 4.19 3.23
N HIS A 348 -10.31 3.04 3.64
CA HIS A 348 -10.70 1.73 3.11
C HIS A 348 -12.18 1.40 3.33
N LEU A 349 -12.79 1.85 4.42
CA LEU A 349 -14.18 1.55 4.73
C LEU A 349 -15.14 2.17 3.70
N ALA A 350 -14.83 3.37 3.20
CA ALA A 350 -15.60 4.01 2.12
C ALA A 350 -15.55 3.20 0.81
N MET A 351 -14.41 2.57 0.50
CA MET A 351 -14.29 1.69 -0.67
C MET A 351 -15.07 0.39 -0.47
N LEU A 352 -14.98 -0.21 0.70
CA LEU A 352 -15.78 -1.39 1.03
C LEU A 352 -17.28 -1.04 0.91
N GLU A 353 -17.71 0.13 1.42
CA GLU A 353 -19.11 0.60 1.28
C GLU A 353 -19.52 0.78 -0.17
N ALA A 354 -18.62 1.25 -1.03
CA ALA A 354 -18.86 1.37 -2.48
C ALA A 354 -19.05 0.01 -3.18
N ILE A 355 -18.49 -1.08 -2.63
CA ILE A 355 -18.55 -2.42 -3.20
C ILE A 355 -19.72 -3.22 -2.62
N GLY A 356 -19.77 -3.37 -1.29
CA GLY A 356 -20.76 -4.21 -0.61
C GLY A 356 -22.05 -3.48 -0.25
N GLY A 357 -22.02 -2.15 -0.13
CA GLY A 357 -23.09 -1.35 0.45
C GLY A 357 -23.03 -1.33 1.99
N ARG A 358 -23.48 -0.21 2.58
CA ARG A 358 -23.37 0.04 4.02
C ARG A 358 -24.07 -0.99 4.89
N ASP A 359 -25.31 -1.35 4.56
CA ASP A 359 -26.07 -2.31 5.38
C ASP A 359 -25.45 -3.72 5.35
N HIS A 360 -24.86 -4.10 4.22
CA HIS A 360 -24.16 -5.36 4.08
C HIS A 360 -22.89 -5.38 4.95
N LEU A 361 -22.10 -4.30 4.90
CA LEU A 361 -20.91 -4.16 5.75
C LEU A 361 -21.22 -4.17 7.22
N ARG A 362 -22.27 -3.45 7.64
CA ARG A 362 -22.70 -3.46 9.04
C ARG A 362 -22.95 -4.89 9.53
N ARG A 363 -23.72 -5.67 8.77
CA ARG A 363 -23.96 -7.09 9.11
C ARG A 363 -22.69 -7.92 9.14
N ALA A 364 -21.79 -7.72 8.20
CA ALA A 364 -20.51 -8.43 8.15
C ALA A 364 -19.65 -8.10 9.38
N TYR A 365 -19.55 -6.82 9.73
CA TYR A 365 -18.76 -6.35 10.87
C TYR A 365 -19.38 -6.77 12.20
N ASP A 366 -20.71 -6.72 12.35
CA ASP A 366 -21.42 -7.25 13.52
C ASP A 366 -21.11 -8.75 13.70
N ALA A 367 -21.18 -9.53 12.61
CA ALA A 367 -20.84 -10.95 12.64
C ALA A 367 -19.37 -11.21 12.94
N ALA A 368 -18.46 -10.36 12.44
CA ALA A 368 -17.03 -10.43 12.72
C ALA A 368 -16.73 -10.15 14.20
N LEU A 369 -17.35 -9.10 14.77
CA LEU A 369 -17.21 -8.72 16.18
C LEU A 369 -17.78 -9.80 17.10
N MET A 370 -19.02 -10.26 16.85
CA MET A 370 -19.62 -11.38 17.60
C MET A 370 -18.79 -12.66 17.48
N GLY A 371 -18.27 -12.91 16.28
CA GLY A 371 -17.41 -14.04 15.99
C GLY A 371 -15.99 -13.89 16.52
N ARG A 372 -15.60 -12.75 17.09
CA ARG A 372 -14.23 -12.43 17.55
C ARG A 372 -13.16 -12.64 16.47
N TYR A 373 -13.42 -12.15 15.26
CA TYR A 373 -12.41 -12.10 14.20
C TYR A 373 -11.27 -11.18 14.59
N LEU A 374 -10.06 -11.50 14.14
CA LEU A 374 -8.86 -10.70 14.33
C LEU A 374 -8.68 -9.69 13.19
N TRP A 375 -8.14 -8.52 13.50
CA TRP A 375 -8.09 -7.34 12.61
C TRP A 375 -6.64 -6.98 12.26
N HIS A 376 -6.47 -6.00 11.36
CA HIS A 376 -5.18 -5.54 10.83
C HIS A 376 -4.44 -6.57 9.95
N GLU A 377 -3.19 -6.25 9.62
CA GLU A 377 -2.38 -6.93 8.60
C GLU A 377 -2.10 -8.42 8.85
N PHE A 378 -2.18 -8.87 10.10
CA PHE A 378 -2.03 -10.27 10.52
C PHE A 378 -3.35 -10.94 10.91
N GLY A 379 -4.46 -10.23 10.73
CA GLY A 379 -5.79 -10.64 11.12
C GLY A 379 -6.42 -11.66 10.17
N ASP A 380 -7.71 -11.82 10.38
CA ASP A 380 -8.60 -12.64 9.58
C ASP A 380 -9.10 -11.85 8.36
N LEU A 381 -9.76 -12.55 7.43
CA LEU A 381 -10.17 -12.00 6.15
C LEU A 381 -11.70 -12.00 5.97
N HIS A 382 -12.15 -11.14 5.06
CA HIS A 382 -13.52 -10.99 4.62
C HIS A 382 -13.59 -11.09 3.10
N LEU A 383 -14.36 -12.04 2.59
CA LEU A 383 -14.73 -12.18 1.18
C LEU A 383 -16.14 -11.64 0.96
N ILE A 384 -16.24 -10.60 0.14
CA ILE A 384 -17.48 -9.96 -0.29
C ILE A 384 -17.75 -10.44 -1.72
N LEU A 385 -18.85 -11.18 -1.92
CA LEU A 385 -19.25 -11.80 -3.20
C LEU A 385 -20.47 -11.14 -3.85
#